data_AF-A0A4U1FFA2-F1
#
_entry.id   AF-A0A4U1FFA2-F1
#
_cell.length_a   1.000
_cell.length_b   1.000
_cell.length_c   1.000
_cell.angle_alpha   90.00
_cell.angle_beta   90.00
_cell.angle_gamma   90.00
#
_symmetry.space_group_name_H-M   'P 1'
#
loop_
_entity.id
_entity.type
_entity.pdbx_description
1 polymer ?
#
loop_
_entity_poly.entity_id
_entity_poly.type
_entity_poly.pdbx_seq_one_letter_code
_entity_poly.pdbx_strand_id
1 'polypeptide(L)'
;QACTFIKSNLDPSNVDSLFYAAQSSQALSGCEISVSNETKDLLLAAVSEDSSVAQIYHAVAALSGFGLPLASQEVLGALTSRLSKEETVLATVQALQTASYLSQQADLRSIVEEIEDLVARLDELGGVYLQFEEGLETTALFLAATYKLMDHVGTEPSIKEDQVIQLMNAIFSKKNFESLSEAFSVASAAAALSQNRFHVPVVVVPEGSPSYTQEQAVLRVTNVLSQPLTQATVKLEHAKSVASRATVLQKTSFTPVGDVFELNFVNVKFSSGYYDFSVKVEGDNRYIANTVE
;
A
#
# COMPACT_ATOMS: atom_id res chain seq x y z
N GLN A 1 -7.94 -24.42 12.80
CA GLN A 1 -6.63 -24.58 13.45
C GLN A 1 -6.04 -23.23 13.87
N ALA A 2 -5.88 -22.25 12.96
CA ALA A 2 -5.33 -20.92 13.30
C ALA A 2 -6.12 -20.19 14.41
N CYS A 3 -7.45 -20.13 14.33
CA CYS A 3 -8.27 -19.50 15.37
C CYS A 3 -8.11 -20.19 16.75
N THR A 4 -8.02 -21.53 16.77
CA THR A 4 -7.76 -22.29 18.00
C THR A 4 -6.41 -21.92 18.60
N PHE A 5 -5.36 -21.82 17.77
CA PHE A 5 -4.04 -21.40 18.21
C PHE A 5 -4.06 -20.00 18.84
N ILE A 6 -4.74 -19.04 18.21
CA ILE A 6 -4.89 -17.68 18.76
C ILE A 6 -5.56 -17.74 20.14
N LYS A 7 -6.70 -18.41 20.25
CA LYS A 7 -7.45 -18.53 21.51
C LYS A 7 -6.65 -19.21 22.63
N SER A 8 -5.84 -20.21 22.29
CA SER A 8 -5.03 -20.94 23.27
C SER A 8 -3.79 -20.19 23.76
N ASN A 9 -3.31 -19.17 23.02
CA ASN A 9 -2.11 -18.41 23.36
C ASN A 9 -2.42 -16.93 23.70
N LEU A 10 -3.69 -16.56 23.78
CA LEU A 10 -4.10 -15.22 24.17
C LEU A 10 -3.78 -14.97 25.64
N ASP A 11 -3.01 -13.93 25.92
CA ASP A 11 -2.84 -13.37 27.25
C ASP A 11 -3.82 -12.20 27.42
N PRO A 12 -4.92 -12.36 28.18
CA PRO A 12 -5.94 -11.33 28.33
C PRO A 12 -5.47 -10.14 29.19
N SER A 13 -4.27 -10.21 29.77
CA SER A 13 -3.67 -9.17 30.61
C SER A 13 -2.58 -8.36 29.90
N ASN A 14 -2.32 -8.65 28.63
CA ASN A 14 -1.27 -8.01 27.83
C ASN A 14 -1.84 -7.32 26.58
N VAL A 15 -1.63 -6.01 26.47
CA VAL A 15 -2.16 -5.18 25.37
C VAL A 15 -1.66 -5.65 24.00
N ASP A 16 -0.39 -6.04 23.88
CA ASP A 16 0.17 -6.51 22.61
C ASP A 16 -0.43 -7.87 22.20
N SER A 17 -0.59 -8.79 23.15
CA SER A 17 -1.24 -10.08 22.91
C SER A 17 -2.67 -9.89 22.41
N LEU A 18 -3.41 -8.97 23.03
CA LEU A 18 -4.77 -8.61 22.63
C LEU A 18 -4.81 -7.97 21.24
N PHE A 19 -3.89 -7.06 20.94
CA PHE A 19 -3.74 -6.46 19.62
C PHE A 19 -3.53 -7.52 18.55
N TYR A 20 -2.50 -8.37 18.69
CA TYR A 20 -2.23 -9.40 17.69
C TYR A 20 -3.38 -10.40 17.56
N ALA A 21 -4.03 -10.76 18.66
CA ALA A 21 -5.20 -11.64 18.64
C ALA A 21 -6.39 -11.02 17.91
N ALA A 22 -6.67 -9.74 18.14
CA ALA A 22 -7.75 -8.99 17.50
C ALA A 22 -7.51 -8.82 15.99
N GLN A 23 -6.31 -8.37 15.60
CA GLN A 23 -5.96 -8.19 14.19
C GLN A 23 -5.98 -9.53 13.42
N SER A 24 -5.47 -10.60 14.05
CA SER A 24 -5.43 -11.92 13.43
C SER A 24 -6.82 -12.54 13.32
N SER A 25 -7.72 -12.32 14.29
CA SER A 25 -9.06 -12.89 14.27
C SER A 25 -9.92 -12.27 13.16
N GLN A 26 -9.78 -10.97 12.90
CA GLN A 26 -10.47 -10.28 11.80
C GLN A 26 -10.13 -10.84 10.41
N ALA A 27 -8.91 -11.35 10.23
CA ALA A 27 -8.48 -11.98 8.97
C ALA A 27 -9.03 -13.41 8.79
N LEU A 28 -9.60 -14.02 9.84
CA LEU A 28 -10.05 -15.40 9.85
C LEU A 28 -11.58 -15.49 9.94
N SER A 29 -12.23 -15.93 8.86
CA SER A 29 -13.68 -16.12 8.83
C SER A 29 -14.17 -17.01 9.97
N GLY A 30 -15.11 -16.49 10.78
CA GLY A 30 -15.71 -17.21 11.91
C GLY A 30 -14.83 -17.30 13.16
N CYS A 31 -13.74 -16.54 13.25
CA CYS A 31 -12.89 -16.50 14.44
C CYS A 31 -13.34 -15.41 15.43
N GLU A 32 -14.27 -15.74 16.31
CA GLU A 32 -14.70 -14.81 17.37
C GLU A 32 -13.91 -15.04 18.66
N ILE A 33 -13.34 -13.98 19.22
CA ILE A 33 -12.65 -14.00 20.52
C ILE A 33 -13.53 -13.28 21.54
N SER A 34 -13.93 -13.99 22.59
CA SER A 34 -14.70 -13.39 23.68
C SER A 34 -13.75 -12.66 24.63
N VAL A 35 -14.12 -11.43 25.00
CA VAL A 35 -13.31 -10.55 25.83
C VAL A 35 -14.06 -10.27 27.14
N SER A 36 -13.38 -10.34 28.28
CA SER A 36 -13.98 -10.02 29.58
C SER A 36 -14.03 -8.51 29.83
N ASN A 37 -14.77 -8.08 30.85
CA ASN A 37 -14.81 -6.66 31.23
C ASN A 37 -13.44 -6.18 31.73
N GLU A 38 -12.70 -7.01 32.45
CA GLU A 38 -11.36 -6.67 32.96
C GLU A 38 -10.38 -6.42 31.80
N THR A 39 -10.45 -7.25 30.75
CA THR A 39 -9.64 -7.04 29.55
C THR A 39 -10.04 -5.79 28.80
N LYS A 40 -11.34 -5.49 28.71
CA LYS A 40 -11.82 -4.24 28.12
C LYS A 40 -11.31 -3.02 28.92
N ASP A 41 -11.40 -3.06 30.23
CA ASP A 41 -10.97 -1.97 31.12
C ASP A 41 -9.45 -1.76 31.02
N LEU A 42 -8.67 -2.84 30.89
CA LEU A 42 -7.23 -2.77 30.61
C LEU A 42 -6.93 -2.02 29.30
N LEU A 43 -7.64 -2.35 28.21
CA LEU A 43 -7.44 -1.69 26.91
C LEU A 43 -7.83 -0.22 26.97
N LEU A 44 -8.95 0.11 27.63
CA LEU A 44 -9.36 1.50 27.82
C LEU A 44 -8.35 2.29 28.66
N ALA A 45 -7.79 1.69 29.72
CA ALA A 45 -6.77 2.33 30.55
C ALA A 45 -5.45 2.57 29.81
N ALA A 46 -5.14 1.76 28.79
CA ALA A 46 -3.96 1.96 27.93
C ALA A 46 -4.12 3.12 26.93
N VAL A 47 -5.33 3.67 26.77
CA VAL A 47 -5.56 4.93 26.05
C VAL A 47 -5.33 6.08 27.02
N SER A 48 -4.07 6.46 27.21
CA SER A 48 -3.64 7.47 28.17
C SER A 48 -2.49 8.31 27.64
N GLU A 49 -2.37 9.55 28.11
CA GLU A 49 -1.23 10.45 27.84
C GLU A 49 0.10 9.99 28.47
N ASP A 50 0.02 9.02 29.39
CA ASP A 50 1.18 8.38 30.02
C ASP A 50 1.68 7.14 29.24
N SER A 51 0.87 6.63 28.30
CA SER A 51 1.21 5.49 27.45
C SER A 51 2.02 5.93 26.23
N SER A 52 2.81 5.02 25.64
CA SER A 52 3.48 5.33 24.37
C SER A 52 2.50 5.36 23.20
N VAL A 53 2.86 5.99 22.08
CA VAL A 53 2.00 5.99 20.89
C VAL A 53 1.73 4.55 20.41
N ALA A 54 2.73 3.67 20.49
CA ALA A 54 2.59 2.26 20.16
C ALA A 54 1.57 1.53 21.05
N GLN A 55 1.56 1.80 22.36
CA GLN A 55 0.59 1.21 23.28
C GLN A 55 -0.83 1.70 23.01
N ILE A 56 -1.00 3.00 22.74
CA ILE A 56 -2.30 3.58 22.36
C ILE A 56 -2.79 2.92 21.07
N TYR A 57 -1.92 2.81 20.06
CA TYR A 57 -2.24 2.16 18.79
C TYR A 57 -2.70 0.71 18.99
N HIS A 58 -1.93 -0.09 19.73
CA HIS A 58 -2.28 -1.48 20.00
C HIS A 58 -3.61 -1.60 20.76
N ALA A 59 -3.84 -0.75 21.77
CA ALA A 59 -5.08 -0.76 22.54
C ALA A 59 -6.30 -0.40 21.68
N VAL A 60 -6.20 0.66 20.88
CA VAL A 60 -7.30 1.13 20.01
C VAL A 60 -7.61 0.13 18.91
N ALA A 61 -6.57 -0.42 18.27
CA ALA A 61 -6.75 -1.45 17.26
C ALA A 61 -7.34 -2.74 17.85
N ALA A 62 -6.95 -3.13 19.08
CA ALA A 62 -7.59 -4.26 19.77
C ALA A 62 -9.07 -3.99 20.09
N LEU A 63 -9.40 -2.82 20.64
CA LEU A 63 -10.78 -2.41 20.91
C LEU A 63 -11.62 -2.43 19.63
N SER A 64 -11.13 -1.84 18.55
CA SER A 64 -11.79 -1.88 17.24
C SER A 64 -11.91 -3.32 16.73
N GLY A 65 -10.86 -4.13 16.89
CA GLY A 65 -10.79 -5.50 16.43
C GLY A 65 -11.81 -6.43 17.09
N PHE A 66 -12.06 -6.22 18.37
CA PHE A 66 -13.08 -6.92 19.16
C PHE A 66 -14.48 -6.30 19.05
N GLY A 67 -14.66 -5.22 18.28
CA GLY A 67 -15.95 -4.52 18.17
C GLY A 67 -16.38 -3.84 19.47
N LEU A 68 -15.43 -3.47 20.33
CA LEU A 68 -15.65 -2.75 21.58
C LEU A 68 -15.75 -1.23 21.32
N PRO A 69 -16.50 -0.49 22.15
CA PRO A 69 -16.67 0.95 21.96
C PRO A 69 -15.36 1.71 22.14
N LEU A 70 -15.15 2.72 21.30
CA LEU A 70 -14.02 3.64 21.32
C LEU A 70 -14.48 5.07 21.62
N ALA A 71 -13.84 5.72 22.60
CA ALA A 71 -14.04 7.14 22.86
C ALA A 71 -13.10 7.97 21.98
N SER A 72 -13.50 8.25 20.73
CA SER A 72 -12.60 8.84 19.73
C SER A 72 -11.94 10.16 20.14
N GLN A 73 -12.64 10.99 20.92
CA GLN A 73 -12.10 12.27 21.40
C GLN A 73 -11.02 12.07 22.47
N GLU A 74 -11.19 11.08 23.35
CA GLU A 74 -10.18 10.75 24.37
C GLU A 74 -8.93 10.16 23.73
N VAL A 75 -9.11 9.26 22.74
CA VAL A 75 -7.99 8.72 21.96
C VAL A 75 -7.23 9.84 21.24
N LEU A 76 -7.95 10.75 20.57
CA LEU A 76 -7.32 11.86 19.85
C LEU A 76 -6.54 12.77 20.80
N GLY A 77 -7.11 13.12 21.96
CA GLY A 77 -6.41 13.91 22.99
C GLY A 77 -5.13 13.23 23.48
N ALA A 78 -5.20 11.93 23.77
CA ALA A 78 -4.03 11.14 24.16
C ALA A 78 -2.95 11.13 23.08
N LEU A 79 -3.32 10.87 21.82
CA LEU A 79 -2.39 10.89 20.69
C LEU A 79 -1.71 12.24 20.51
N THR A 80 -2.46 13.35 20.52
CA THR A 80 -1.89 14.70 20.35
C THR A 80 -0.94 15.05 21.50
N SER A 81 -1.27 14.69 22.74
CA SER A 81 -0.36 14.86 23.89
C SER A 81 0.93 14.06 23.72
N ARG A 82 0.84 12.82 23.22
CA ARG A 82 2.02 11.96 23.02
C ARG A 82 2.89 12.35 21.85
N LEU A 83 2.32 12.75 20.71
CA LEU A 83 3.09 13.13 19.51
C LEU A 83 4.02 14.32 19.79
N SER A 84 3.63 15.23 20.70
CA SER A 84 4.51 16.33 21.15
C SER A 84 5.75 15.89 21.94
N LYS A 85 5.82 14.61 22.34
CA LYS A 85 6.89 14.02 23.15
C LYS A 85 7.63 12.89 22.44
N GLU A 86 7.00 12.26 21.44
CA GLU A 86 7.50 11.09 20.69
C GLU A 86 7.60 11.41 19.19
N GLU A 87 8.56 12.24 18.80
CA GLU A 87 8.70 12.78 17.43
C GLU A 87 9.37 11.81 16.42
N THR A 88 9.20 10.50 16.61
CA THR A 88 9.73 9.50 15.67
C THR A 88 8.79 9.28 14.48
N VAL A 89 9.30 8.96 13.29
CA VAL A 89 8.45 8.65 12.13
C VAL A 89 7.47 7.53 12.47
N LEU A 90 7.94 6.46 13.12
CA LEU A 90 7.11 5.31 13.46
C LEU A 90 5.96 5.68 14.41
N ALA A 91 6.19 6.55 15.40
CA ALA A 91 5.13 7.03 16.28
C ALA A 91 4.07 7.81 15.49
N THR A 92 4.46 8.74 14.62
CA THR A 92 3.51 9.46 13.76
C THR A 92 2.74 8.49 12.85
N VAL A 93 3.41 7.51 12.23
CA VAL A 93 2.75 6.46 11.41
C VAL A 93 1.73 5.66 12.22
N GLN A 94 2.06 5.27 13.45
CA GLN A 94 1.13 4.58 14.35
C GLN A 94 -0.05 5.48 14.76
N ALA A 95 0.16 6.79 14.89
CA ALA A 95 -0.93 7.74 15.11
C ALA A 95 -1.86 7.81 13.89
N LEU A 96 -1.33 7.81 12.65
CA LEU A 96 -2.14 7.71 11.43
C LEU A 96 -2.97 6.41 11.42
N GLN A 97 -2.35 5.28 11.77
CA GLN A 97 -3.05 3.99 11.87
C GLN A 97 -4.15 4.03 12.94
N THR A 98 -3.88 4.64 14.08
CA THR A 98 -4.85 4.79 15.17
C THR A 98 -6.03 5.64 14.75
N ALA A 99 -5.78 6.79 14.12
CA ALA A 99 -6.80 7.69 13.62
C ALA A 99 -7.76 7.02 12.62
N SER A 100 -7.28 6.05 11.83
CA SER A 100 -8.11 5.29 10.90
C SER A 100 -9.20 4.42 11.56
N TYR A 101 -9.13 4.18 12.87
CA TYR A 101 -10.15 3.45 13.64
C TYR A 101 -11.15 4.37 14.35
N LEU A 102 -10.90 5.68 14.36
CA LEU A 102 -11.73 6.64 15.09
C LEU A 102 -13.03 6.92 14.32
N SER A 103 -13.97 7.59 14.98
CA SER A 103 -15.17 8.07 14.31
C SER A 103 -14.82 9.19 13.34
N GLN A 104 -15.44 9.20 12.15
CA GLN A 104 -15.36 10.32 11.21
C GLN A 104 -15.88 11.65 11.79
N GLN A 105 -16.61 11.60 12.91
CA GLN A 105 -17.06 12.80 13.63
C GLN A 105 -15.95 13.42 14.51
N ALA A 106 -14.84 12.71 14.73
CA ALA A 106 -13.69 13.28 15.41
C ALA A 106 -12.94 14.25 14.49
N ASP A 107 -12.32 15.28 15.08
CA ASP A 107 -11.55 16.26 14.31
C ASP A 107 -10.15 15.71 14.01
N LEU A 108 -10.04 14.92 12.94
CA LEU A 108 -8.79 14.25 12.56
C LEU A 108 -7.81 15.16 11.80
N ARG A 109 -8.11 16.45 11.62
CA ARG A 109 -7.32 17.36 10.78
C ARG A 109 -5.86 17.45 11.19
N SER A 110 -5.58 17.57 12.49
CA SER A 110 -4.21 17.64 13.00
C SER A 110 -3.40 16.38 12.67
N ILE A 111 -4.01 15.20 12.73
CA ILE A 111 -3.35 13.94 12.38
C ILE A 111 -3.17 13.79 10.86
N VAL A 112 -4.11 14.31 10.07
CA VAL A 112 -3.98 14.33 8.60
C VAL A 112 -2.86 15.26 8.15
N GLU A 113 -2.68 16.42 8.80
CA GLU A 113 -1.60 17.38 8.50
C GLU A 113 -0.20 16.74 8.67
N GLU A 114 -0.03 15.81 9.61
CA GLU A 114 1.22 15.06 9.81
C GLU A 114 1.67 14.26 8.56
N ILE A 115 0.76 13.95 7.62
CA ILE A 115 1.13 13.26 6.38
C ILE A 115 2.07 14.13 5.55
N GLU A 116 1.82 15.44 5.47
CA GLU A 116 2.68 16.37 4.71
C GLU A 116 4.07 16.48 5.35
N ASP A 117 4.11 16.52 6.68
CA ASP A 117 5.36 16.53 7.46
C ASP A 117 6.15 15.24 7.27
N LEU A 118 5.48 14.08 7.26
CA LEU A 118 6.11 12.81 6.96
C LEU A 118 6.62 12.72 5.52
N VAL A 119 5.87 13.22 4.53
CA VAL A 119 6.33 13.28 3.14
C VAL A 119 7.59 14.13 3.02
N ALA A 120 7.67 15.24 3.74
CA ALA A 120 8.85 16.11 3.73
C ALA A 120 10.10 15.48 4.38
N ARG A 121 9.92 14.42 5.18
CA ARG A 121 11.01 13.67 5.85
C ARG A 121 11.51 12.48 5.05
N LEU A 122 10.92 12.17 3.89
CA LEU A 122 11.40 11.09 3.03
C LEU A 122 12.71 11.47 2.35
N ASP A 123 13.66 10.54 2.31
CA ASP A 123 14.90 10.68 1.57
C ASP A 123 14.72 10.24 0.12
N GLU A 124 15.16 11.10 -0.80
CA GLU A 124 15.30 10.75 -2.20
C GLU A 124 16.62 10.02 -2.45
N LEU A 125 16.53 8.78 -2.94
CA LEU A 125 17.70 7.98 -3.30
C LEU A 125 17.77 7.81 -4.82
N GLY A 126 18.71 8.53 -5.43
CA GLY A 126 19.03 8.42 -6.86
C GLY A 126 17.90 8.82 -7.80
N GLY A 127 16.94 9.64 -7.35
CA GLY A 127 15.79 10.11 -8.13
C GLY A 127 14.72 9.05 -8.43
N VAL A 128 14.90 7.81 -7.94
CA VAL A 128 14.03 6.66 -8.27
C VAL A 128 13.28 6.13 -7.05
N TYR A 129 13.81 6.37 -5.84
CA TYR A 129 13.28 5.85 -4.60
C TYR A 129 13.01 6.97 -3.61
N LEU A 130 11.91 6.85 -2.87
CA LEU A 130 11.66 7.57 -1.64
C LEU A 130 11.53 6.56 -0.50
N GLN A 131 12.21 6.81 0.61
CA GLN A 131 12.10 6.02 1.83
C GLN A 131 12.51 6.84 3.05
N PHE A 132 12.11 6.42 4.24
CA PHE A 132 12.63 6.98 5.47
C PHE A 132 14.02 6.43 5.82
N GLU A 133 14.81 7.18 6.59
CA GLU A 133 16.07 6.72 7.18
C GLU A 133 15.87 5.45 8.03
N GLU A 134 14.73 5.32 8.70
CA GLU A 134 14.37 4.15 9.52
C GLU A 134 14.14 2.86 8.71
N GLY A 135 14.08 2.96 7.38
CA GLY A 135 14.08 1.83 6.47
C GLY A 135 12.72 1.45 5.88
N LEU A 136 12.71 0.29 5.22
CA LEU A 136 11.61 -0.15 4.35
C LEU A 136 10.33 -0.46 5.12
N GLU A 137 10.45 -1.05 6.32
CA GLU A 137 9.31 -1.40 7.16
C GLU A 137 8.48 -0.16 7.51
N THR A 138 9.13 0.87 8.06
CA THR A 138 8.48 2.16 8.38
C THR A 138 7.91 2.84 7.14
N THR A 139 8.63 2.81 6.02
CA THR A 139 8.18 3.36 4.74
C THR A 139 6.90 2.68 4.23
N ALA A 140 6.85 1.34 4.30
CA ALA A 140 5.68 0.58 3.89
C ALA A 140 4.49 0.78 4.85
N LEU A 141 4.73 0.83 6.16
CA LEU A 141 3.70 1.12 7.16
C LEU A 141 3.10 2.52 6.97
N PHE A 142 3.94 3.52 6.70
CA PHE A 142 3.49 4.88 6.39
C PHE A 142 2.52 4.89 5.21
N LEU A 143 2.87 4.21 4.13
CA LEU A 143 2.02 4.17 2.94
C LEU A 143 0.68 3.48 3.22
N ALA A 144 0.71 2.34 3.91
CA ALA A 144 -0.50 1.63 4.32
C ALA A 144 -1.38 2.48 5.25
N ALA A 145 -0.79 3.13 6.26
CA ALA A 145 -1.48 3.96 7.23
C ALA A 145 -2.11 5.19 6.59
N THR A 146 -1.36 5.88 5.73
CA THR A 146 -1.81 7.07 5.00
C THR A 146 -3.03 6.74 4.16
N TYR A 147 -2.95 5.74 3.27
CA TYR A 147 -4.09 5.42 2.41
C TYR A 147 -5.30 4.94 3.20
N LYS A 148 -5.11 4.23 4.31
CA LYS A 148 -6.20 3.82 5.18
C LYS A 148 -6.87 5.01 5.88
N LEU A 149 -6.10 5.95 6.42
CA LEU A 149 -6.64 7.16 7.07
C LEU A 149 -7.33 8.06 6.04
N MET A 150 -6.71 8.29 4.89
CA MET A 150 -7.24 9.14 3.83
C MET A 150 -8.52 8.55 3.23
N ASP A 151 -8.59 7.22 3.10
CA ASP A 151 -9.85 6.56 2.77
C ASP A 151 -10.90 6.76 3.88
N HIS A 152 -10.50 6.63 5.14
CA HIS A 152 -11.40 6.86 6.27
C HIS A 152 -11.99 8.28 6.30
N VAL A 153 -11.19 9.33 6.02
CA VAL A 153 -11.67 10.73 6.02
C VAL A 153 -12.29 11.17 4.69
N GLY A 154 -12.11 10.40 3.63
CA GLY A 154 -12.70 10.69 2.31
C GLY A 154 -11.96 11.75 1.50
N THR A 155 -10.68 11.97 1.78
CA THR A 155 -9.85 12.99 1.12
C THR A 155 -8.66 12.30 0.45
N GLU A 156 -8.19 12.85 -0.67
CA GLU A 156 -6.99 12.36 -1.34
C GLU A 156 -5.73 12.62 -0.49
N PRO A 157 -4.79 11.67 -0.38
CA PRO A 157 -3.52 11.89 0.31
C PRO A 157 -2.72 13.05 -0.29
N SER A 158 -2.11 13.87 0.56
CA SER A 158 -1.13 14.90 0.15
C SER A 158 0.22 14.27 -0.28
N ILE A 159 0.18 13.30 -1.19
CA ILE A 159 1.35 12.64 -1.79
C ILE A 159 1.19 12.74 -3.31
N LYS A 160 2.17 13.34 -3.99
CA LYS A 160 2.12 13.47 -5.46
C LYS A 160 2.32 12.12 -6.16
N GLU A 161 1.77 11.97 -7.36
CA GLU A 161 1.88 10.72 -8.13
C GLU A 161 3.33 10.23 -8.29
N ASP A 162 4.27 11.12 -8.61
CA ASP A 162 5.70 10.81 -8.75
C ASP A 162 6.30 10.28 -7.44
N GLN A 163 5.91 10.87 -6.31
CA GLN A 163 6.33 10.40 -4.99
C GLN A 163 5.74 9.02 -4.67
N VAL A 164 4.48 8.75 -5.04
CA VAL A 164 3.89 7.41 -4.88
C VAL A 164 4.65 6.39 -5.72
N ILE A 165 5.05 6.74 -6.95
CA ILE A 165 5.87 5.87 -7.81
C ILE A 165 7.23 5.59 -7.17
N GLN A 166 7.90 6.61 -6.64
CA GLN A 166 9.21 6.45 -5.98
C GLN A 166 9.12 5.62 -4.68
N LEU A 167 8.07 5.80 -3.87
CA LEU A 167 7.78 4.95 -2.71
C LEU A 167 7.56 3.49 -3.13
N MET A 168 6.85 3.28 -4.24
CA MET A 168 6.59 1.93 -4.76
C MET A 168 7.84 1.23 -5.28
N ASN A 169 8.68 1.96 -5.99
CA ASN A 169 9.97 1.45 -6.41
C ASN A 169 10.80 1.01 -5.19
N ALA A 170 10.77 1.78 -4.09
CA ALA A 170 11.50 1.43 -2.88
C ALA A 170 10.95 0.13 -2.27
N ILE A 171 9.64 0.08 -2.03
CA ILE A 171 8.91 -1.05 -1.41
C ILE A 171 9.09 -2.36 -2.19
N PHE A 172 9.08 -2.32 -3.52
CA PHE A 172 9.20 -3.51 -4.36
C PHE A 172 10.61 -3.75 -4.94
N SER A 173 11.61 -2.95 -4.55
CA SER A 173 13.00 -3.14 -5.00
C SER A 173 13.65 -4.41 -4.45
N LYS A 174 13.24 -4.86 -3.25
CA LYS A 174 13.83 -6.02 -2.57
C LYS A 174 13.14 -7.32 -3.01
N LYS A 175 13.96 -8.34 -3.29
CA LYS A 175 13.50 -9.72 -3.53
C LYS A 175 13.36 -10.54 -2.25
N ASN A 176 14.05 -10.14 -1.19
CA ASN A 176 14.08 -10.81 0.10
C ASN A 176 13.89 -9.77 1.20
N PHE A 177 13.16 -10.14 2.24
CA PHE A 177 12.92 -9.29 3.41
C PHE A 177 13.73 -9.78 4.61
N GLU A 178 14.16 -8.86 5.46
CA GLU A 178 15.01 -9.12 6.62
C GLU A 178 14.22 -9.77 7.77
N SER A 179 12.92 -9.50 7.84
CA SER A 179 12.03 -10.02 8.88
C SER A 179 10.62 -10.28 8.34
N LEU A 180 9.83 -11.06 9.10
CA LEU A 180 8.40 -11.21 8.82
C LEU A 180 7.63 -9.89 8.97
N SER A 181 8.10 -8.98 9.83
CA SER A 181 7.47 -7.67 10.05
C SER A 181 7.65 -6.75 8.84
N GLU A 182 8.86 -6.72 8.27
CA GLU A 182 9.15 -5.99 7.03
C GLU A 182 8.29 -6.56 5.88
N ALA A 183 8.26 -7.89 5.73
CA ALA A 183 7.44 -8.54 4.70
C ALA A 183 5.94 -8.25 4.86
N PHE A 184 5.41 -8.28 6.09
CA PHE A 184 4.02 -7.94 6.38
C PHE A 184 3.71 -6.48 6.05
N SER A 185 4.62 -5.57 6.37
CA SER A 185 4.47 -4.14 6.09
C SER A 185 4.42 -3.88 4.59
N VAL A 186 5.31 -4.51 3.81
CA VAL A 186 5.29 -4.46 2.34
C VAL A 186 3.97 -5.01 1.77
N ALA A 187 3.49 -6.15 2.29
CA ALA A 187 2.20 -6.70 1.88
C ALA A 187 1.02 -5.76 2.22
N SER A 188 1.09 -5.06 3.35
CA SER A 188 0.07 -4.08 3.77
C SER A 188 0.04 -2.86 2.84
N ALA A 189 1.22 -2.34 2.47
CA ALA A 189 1.34 -1.26 1.49
C ALA A 189 0.82 -1.69 0.10
N ALA A 190 1.18 -2.90 -0.34
CA ALA A 190 0.69 -3.46 -1.58
C ALA A 190 -0.84 -3.60 -1.59
N ALA A 191 -1.43 -4.08 -0.49
CA ALA A 191 -2.88 -4.17 -0.35
C ALA A 191 -3.54 -2.79 -0.44
N ALA A 192 -3.02 -1.79 0.30
CA ALA A 192 -3.54 -0.43 0.28
C ALA A 192 -3.51 0.19 -1.14
N LEU A 193 -2.48 -0.11 -1.93
CA LEU A 193 -2.33 0.44 -3.29
C LEU A 193 -2.95 -0.41 -4.40
N SER A 194 -3.28 -1.67 -4.12
CA SER A 194 -3.92 -2.55 -5.09
C SER A 194 -5.34 -2.08 -5.44
N GLN A 195 -6.06 -1.56 -4.46
CA GLN A 195 -7.44 -1.10 -4.58
C GLN A 195 -7.71 0.02 -3.56
N ASN A 196 -7.66 1.27 -4.01
CA ASN A 196 -8.09 2.43 -3.22
C ASN A 196 -8.70 3.49 -4.14
N ARG A 197 -9.27 4.55 -3.58
CA ARG A 197 -9.99 5.59 -4.34
C ARG A 197 -9.11 6.62 -5.05
N PHE A 198 -7.79 6.60 -4.84
CA PHE A 198 -6.88 7.69 -5.20
C PHE A 198 -5.85 7.27 -6.25
N HIS A 199 -4.92 6.39 -5.89
CA HIS A 199 -3.79 6.00 -6.73
C HIS A 199 -3.66 4.47 -6.81
N VAL A 200 -3.73 3.93 -8.02
CA VAL A 200 -3.55 2.50 -8.29
C VAL A 200 -2.33 2.35 -9.21
N PRO A 201 -1.14 2.01 -8.67
CA PRO A 201 0.05 1.80 -9.48
C PRO A 201 -0.12 0.60 -10.42
N VAL A 202 0.18 0.84 -11.70
CA VAL A 202 0.10 -0.17 -12.75
C VAL A 202 1.46 -0.85 -12.91
N VAL A 203 1.43 -2.17 -13.03
CA VAL A 203 2.59 -3.01 -13.35
C VAL A 203 2.36 -3.63 -14.72
N VAL A 204 3.29 -3.37 -15.65
CA VAL A 204 3.27 -3.94 -17.00
C VAL A 204 4.46 -4.88 -17.15
N VAL A 205 4.20 -6.15 -17.45
CA VAL A 205 5.24 -7.16 -17.65
C VAL A 205 5.05 -7.80 -19.02
N PRO A 206 6.09 -7.83 -19.89
CA PRO A 206 6.02 -8.59 -21.12
C PRO A 206 5.99 -10.09 -20.84
N GLU A 207 5.12 -10.81 -21.53
CA GLU A 207 5.09 -12.28 -21.50
C GLU A 207 5.83 -12.87 -22.69
N GLY A 208 6.54 -13.97 -22.44
CA GLY A 208 7.30 -14.69 -23.47
C GLY A 208 8.81 -14.49 -23.36
N SER A 209 9.56 -15.35 -24.05
CA SER A 209 11.03 -15.26 -24.04
C SER A 209 11.48 -14.21 -25.05
N PRO A 210 12.44 -13.31 -24.70
CA PRO A 210 12.95 -12.25 -25.57
C PRO A 210 13.71 -12.77 -26.82
N SER A 211 13.75 -14.08 -27.00
CA SER A 211 14.57 -14.81 -27.97
C SER A 211 13.82 -15.26 -29.22
N TYR A 212 12.50 -15.03 -29.29
CA TYR A 212 11.69 -15.50 -30.42
C TYR A 212 11.30 -14.35 -31.33
N THR A 213 11.42 -14.61 -32.63
CA THR A 213 10.74 -13.89 -33.72
C THR A 213 9.22 -14.01 -33.53
N GLN A 214 8.67 -13.33 -32.55
CA GLN A 214 7.24 -13.22 -32.37
C GLN A 214 6.77 -12.02 -33.17
N GLU A 215 5.88 -12.27 -34.12
CA GLU A 215 5.09 -11.25 -34.81
C GLU A 215 3.97 -10.69 -33.90
N GLN A 216 4.15 -10.82 -32.59
CA GLN A 216 3.22 -10.39 -31.56
C GLN A 216 3.96 -9.94 -30.30
N ALA A 217 3.37 -8.99 -29.57
CA ALA A 217 3.75 -8.64 -28.21
C ALA A 217 2.60 -9.00 -27.27
N VAL A 218 2.92 -9.68 -26.17
CA VAL A 218 1.94 -10.05 -25.14
C VAL A 218 2.35 -9.36 -23.84
N LEU A 219 1.41 -8.64 -23.22
CA LEU A 219 1.64 -7.92 -21.98
C LEU A 219 0.66 -8.40 -20.91
N ARG A 220 1.19 -8.65 -19.71
CA ARG A 220 0.39 -8.76 -18.49
C ARG A 220 0.34 -7.39 -17.83
N VAL A 221 -0.87 -6.89 -17.60
CA VAL A 221 -1.10 -5.59 -16.95
C VAL A 221 -1.89 -5.83 -15.65
N THR A 222 -1.26 -5.53 -14.53
CA THR A 222 -1.79 -5.81 -13.19
C THR A 222 -1.64 -4.60 -12.27
N ASN A 223 -2.31 -4.65 -11.11
CA ASN A 223 -1.89 -3.82 -9.98
C ASN A 223 -0.69 -4.46 -9.24
N VAL A 224 -0.26 -3.81 -8.16
CA VAL A 224 0.87 -4.22 -7.32
C VAL A 224 0.69 -5.56 -6.58
N LEU A 225 -0.55 -6.09 -6.49
CA LEU A 225 -0.83 -7.43 -5.98
C LEU A 225 -0.99 -8.48 -7.08
N SER A 226 -0.51 -8.19 -8.30
CA SER A 226 -0.64 -9.07 -9.47
C SER A 226 -2.09 -9.36 -9.88
N GLN A 227 -3.06 -8.54 -9.47
CA GLN A 227 -4.45 -8.70 -9.90
C GLN A 227 -4.61 -8.11 -11.32
N PRO A 228 -5.15 -8.86 -12.30
CA PRO A 228 -5.30 -8.39 -13.67
C PRO A 228 -6.20 -7.14 -13.80
N LEU A 229 -5.76 -6.16 -14.57
CA LEU A 229 -6.53 -4.95 -14.89
C LEU A 229 -7.29 -5.14 -16.22
N THR A 230 -8.22 -6.08 -16.26
CA THR A 230 -8.92 -6.51 -17.50
C THR A 230 -9.79 -5.44 -18.15
N GLN A 231 -10.16 -4.39 -17.41
CA GLN A 231 -10.92 -3.24 -17.92
C GLN A 231 -10.01 -2.13 -18.47
N ALA A 232 -8.69 -2.27 -18.36
CA ALA A 232 -7.75 -1.28 -18.88
C ALA A 232 -7.71 -1.31 -20.42
N THR A 233 -7.42 -0.16 -21.01
CA THR A 233 -7.10 -0.02 -22.42
C THR A 233 -5.59 0.15 -22.57
N VAL A 234 -4.94 -0.79 -23.26
CA VAL A 234 -3.48 -0.77 -23.45
C VAL A 234 -3.16 -0.34 -24.88
N LYS A 235 -2.32 0.69 -25.02
CA LYS A 235 -1.94 1.28 -26.31
C LYS A 235 -0.42 1.32 -26.43
N LEU A 236 0.09 0.90 -27.58
CA LEU A 236 1.43 1.24 -28.02
C LEU A 236 1.43 2.69 -28.49
N GLU A 237 2.17 3.56 -27.81
CA GLU A 237 2.41 4.92 -28.27
C GLU A 237 3.35 4.89 -29.48
N HIS A 238 4.49 4.23 -29.33
CA HIS A 238 5.46 4.03 -30.40
C HIS A 238 6.37 2.82 -30.16
N ALA A 239 6.82 2.19 -31.24
CA ALA A 239 7.94 1.28 -31.26
C ALA A 239 9.05 1.88 -32.12
N LYS A 240 10.27 2.01 -31.56
CA LYS A 240 11.42 2.59 -32.24
C LYS A 240 12.55 1.58 -32.36
N SER A 241 13.22 1.53 -33.50
CA SER A 241 14.46 0.76 -33.64
C SER A 241 15.54 1.34 -32.72
N VAL A 242 16.20 0.50 -31.94
CA VAL A 242 17.32 0.94 -31.07
C VAL A 242 18.48 1.48 -31.92
N ALA A 243 18.76 0.85 -33.06
CA ALA A 243 19.90 1.19 -33.92
C ALA A 243 19.69 2.49 -34.70
N SER A 244 18.51 2.67 -35.30
CA SER A 244 18.25 3.82 -36.19
C SER A 244 17.39 4.92 -35.56
N ARG A 245 16.81 4.66 -34.38
CA ARG A 245 15.78 5.50 -33.72
C ARG A 245 14.53 5.75 -34.57
N ALA A 246 14.39 5.06 -35.71
CA ALA A 246 13.22 5.16 -36.57
C ALA A 246 12.00 4.52 -35.92
N THR A 247 10.85 5.21 -35.97
CA THR A 247 9.57 4.67 -35.53
C THR A 247 9.04 3.68 -36.56
N VAL A 248 8.75 2.46 -36.13
CA VAL A 248 8.28 1.36 -37.00
C VAL A 248 6.81 1.01 -36.78
N LEU A 249 6.29 1.31 -35.59
CA LEU A 249 4.87 1.17 -35.25
C LEU A 249 4.48 2.30 -34.29
N GLN A 250 3.25 2.78 -34.35
CA GLN A 250 2.78 3.85 -33.45
C GLN A 250 1.26 3.82 -33.31
N LYS A 251 0.77 4.34 -32.18
CA LYS A 251 -0.66 4.56 -31.91
C LYS A 251 -1.53 3.34 -32.19
N THR A 252 -1.05 2.15 -31.80
CA THR A 252 -1.75 0.89 -32.05
C THR A 252 -2.27 0.32 -30.73
N SER A 253 -3.51 -0.17 -30.72
CA SER A 253 -4.13 -0.71 -29.49
C SER A 253 -3.84 -2.21 -29.37
N PHE A 254 -3.58 -2.66 -28.14
CA PHE A 254 -3.57 -4.09 -27.83
C PHE A 254 -5.00 -4.62 -27.72
N THR A 255 -5.18 -5.91 -28.00
CA THR A 255 -6.45 -6.63 -27.85
C THR A 255 -6.43 -7.41 -26.53
N PRO A 256 -7.44 -7.26 -25.65
CA PRO A 256 -7.52 -8.07 -24.44
C PRO A 256 -7.85 -9.52 -24.79
N VAL A 257 -7.08 -10.47 -24.25
CA VAL A 257 -7.24 -11.92 -24.42
C VAL A 257 -7.10 -12.58 -23.05
N GLY A 258 -8.22 -12.86 -22.38
CA GLY A 258 -8.20 -13.33 -21.00
C GLY A 258 -7.59 -12.29 -20.05
N ASP A 259 -6.50 -12.64 -19.37
CA ASP A 259 -5.78 -11.78 -18.42
C ASP A 259 -4.56 -11.06 -19.04
N VAL A 260 -4.39 -11.14 -20.36
CA VAL A 260 -3.27 -10.52 -21.09
C VAL A 260 -3.76 -9.60 -22.21
N PHE A 261 -2.85 -8.78 -22.71
CA PHE A 261 -3.06 -7.85 -23.82
C PHE A 261 -2.12 -8.21 -24.96
N GLU A 262 -2.67 -8.49 -26.14
CA GLU A 262 -1.92 -8.94 -27.31
C GLU A 262 -1.91 -7.90 -28.41
N LEU A 263 -0.74 -7.62 -28.98
CA LEU A 263 -0.58 -6.80 -30.17
C LEU A 263 0.11 -7.61 -31.26
N ASN A 264 -0.64 -7.95 -32.29
CA ASN A 264 -0.13 -8.64 -33.47
C ASN A 264 0.39 -7.63 -34.50
N PHE A 265 1.58 -7.89 -35.03
CA PHE A 265 2.26 -7.06 -36.01
C PHE A 265 2.85 -7.87 -37.17
N VAL A 266 2.25 -9.02 -37.50
CA VAL A 266 2.50 -9.87 -38.68
C VAL A 266 2.64 -9.08 -39.98
N ASN A 267 1.88 -8.00 -40.14
CA ASN A 267 1.89 -7.17 -41.35
C ASN A 267 2.91 -6.00 -41.31
N VAL A 268 3.69 -5.90 -40.24
CA VAL A 268 4.70 -4.84 -40.06
C VAL A 268 6.07 -5.40 -40.41
N LYS A 269 6.77 -4.75 -41.33
CA LYS A 269 8.13 -5.14 -41.72
C LYS A 269 9.13 -4.62 -40.71
N PHE A 270 9.49 -5.45 -39.74
CA PHE A 270 10.63 -5.20 -38.87
C PHE A 270 11.93 -5.63 -39.55
N SER A 271 12.91 -4.74 -39.57
CA SER A 271 14.30 -5.14 -39.81
C SER A 271 14.81 -5.95 -38.62
N SER A 272 15.80 -6.82 -38.83
CA SER A 272 16.45 -7.51 -37.71
C SER A 272 17.07 -6.49 -36.74
N GLY A 273 16.81 -6.65 -35.44
CA GLY A 273 17.35 -5.77 -34.40
C GLY A 273 16.45 -5.67 -33.18
N TYR A 274 16.86 -4.82 -32.23
CA TYR A 274 16.11 -4.50 -31.02
C TYR A 274 15.22 -3.27 -31.23
N TYR A 275 14.11 -3.24 -30.50
CA TYR A 275 13.11 -2.20 -30.56
C TYR A 275 12.67 -1.79 -29.15
N ASP A 276 12.61 -0.49 -28.90
CA ASP A 276 12.08 0.10 -27.66
C ASP A 276 10.58 0.32 -27.84
N PHE A 277 9.77 -0.12 -26.88
CA PHE A 277 8.31 -0.09 -26.93
C PHE A 277 7.77 0.84 -25.84
N SER A 278 7.20 1.97 -26.25
CA SER A 278 6.48 2.86 -25.34
C SER A 278 5.01 2.48 -25.30
N VAL A 279 4.54 2.06 -24.12
CA VAL A 279 3.19 1.55 -23.86
C VAL A 279 2.50 2.44 -22.84
N LYS A 280 1.23 2.76 -23.10
CA LYS A 280 0.35 3.50 -22.21
C LYS A 280 -0.86 2.66 -21.82
N VAL A 281 -1.21 2.69 -20.54
CA VAL A 281 -2.37 2.03 -19.94
C VAL A 281 -3.38 3.09 -19.52
N GLU A 282 -4.61 2.98 -20.01
CA GLU A 282 -5.69 3.94 -19.76
C GLU A 282 -6.94 3.21 -19.24
N GLY A 283 -7.94 3.96 -18.76
CA GLY A 283 -9.26 3.43 -18.39
C GLY A 283 -9.74 3.98 -17.06
N ASP A 284 -8.99 3.69 -15.99
CA ASP A 284 -9.24 4.23 -14.65
C ASP A 284 -8.40 5.50 -14.43
N ASN A 285 -9.01 6.56 -13.90
CA ASN A 285 -8.31 7.81 -13.62
C ASN A 285 -7.33 7.72 -12.45
N ARG A 286 -7.41 6.65 -11.66
CA ARG A 286 -6.50 6.37 -10.55
C ARG A 286 -5.19 5.72 -11.00
N TYR A 287 -5.09 5.27 -12.26
CA TYR A 287 -3.90 4.57 -12.73
C TYR A 287 -2.68 5.50 -12.81
N ILE A 288 -1.67 5.19 -12.00
CA ILE A 288 -0.35 5.83 -12.01
C ILE A 288 0.73 4.85 -12.46
N ALA A 289 1.93 5.34 -12.80
CA ALA A 289 2.97 4.55 -13.48
C ALA A 289 2.45 3.84 -14.75
N ASN A 290 1.43 4.44 -15.39
CA ASN A 290 0.69 3.84 -16.48
C ASN A 290 1.33 4.07 -17.86
N THR A 291 2.55 4.60 -17.89
CA THR A 291 3.37 4.73 -19.10
C THR A 291 4.70 4.03 -18.86
N VAL A 292 5.06 3.10 -19.75
CA VAL A 292 6.27 2.27 -19.67
C VAL A 292 7.02 2.37 -20.99
N GLU A 293 8.35 2.50 -20.95
CA GLU A 293 9.24 2.57 -22.11
C GLU A 293 10.19 1.36 -22.20
#